data_AF-A0A3D4TPU6-F1
#
_entry.id   AF-A0A3D4TPU6-F1
#
_cell.length_a   1.000
_cell.length_b   1.000
_cell.length_c   1.000
_cell.angle_alpha   90.00
_cell.angle_beta   90.00
_cell.angle_gamma   90.00
#
_symmetry.space_group_name_H-M   'P 1'
#
loop_
_entity.id
_entity.type
_entity.pdbx_description
1 polymer ?
#
loop_
_entity_poly.entity_id
_entity_poly.type
_entity_poly.pdbx_seq_one_letter_code
_entity_poly.pdbx_strand_id
1 'polypeptide(L)'
;MNGFNFSCLNREQSALLDAAGWTAGCARPAPTRRAVRELVERGLIEAYPATHEDDHGSYKVVEYYVPQDVQRAWQTLSASREQEIEPEDREEGQL
;
A
#
# COMPACT_ATOMS: atom_id res chain seq x y z
N MET A 1 -14.07 -11.24 8.60
CA MET A 1 -13.72 -9.89 8.09
C MET A 1 -12.58 -9.37 8.93
N ASN A 2 -11.40 -9.23 8.33
CA ASN A 2 -10.25 -8.59 9.00
C ASN A 2 -10.66 -7.16 9.35
N GLY A 3 -10.55 -6.73 10.61
CA GLY A 3 -11.11 -5.47 11.14
C GLY A 3 -10.50 -4.18 10.58
N PHE A 4 -9.84 -4.24 9.43
CA PHE A 4 -9.18 -3.12 8.76
C PHE A 4 -10.11 -2.49 7.72
N ASN A 5 -10.14 -1.15 7.68
CA ASN A 5 -10.98 -0.40 6.75
C ASN A 5 -10.21 0.03 5.50
N PHE A 6 -10.23 -0.81 4.47
CA PHE A 6 -9.63 -0.54 3.15
C PHE A 6 -10.56 0.19 2.17
N SER A 7 -11.68 0.75 2.64
CA SER A 7 -12.65 1.43 1.76
C SER A 7 -12.12 2.78 1.26
N CYS A 8 -12.44 3.08 0.00
CA CYS A 8 -12.17 4.37 -0.64
C CYS A 8 -10.68 4.79 -0.65
N LEU A 9 -9.76 3.81 -0.72
CA LEU A 9 -8.34 4.12 -0.93
C LEU A 9 -8.11 4.69 -2.32
N ASN A 10 -7.34 5.77 -2.41
CA ASN A 10 -6.87 6.29 -3.68
C ASN A 10 -5.67 5.49 -4.19
N ARG A 11 -5.26 5.75 -5.44
CA ARG A 11 -4.17 5.02 -6.10
C ARG A 11 -2.84 5.06 -5.33
N GLU A 12 -2.51 6.20 -4.73
CA GLU A 12 -1.28 6.36 -3.97
C GLU A 12 -1.32 5.55 -2.66
N GLN A 13 -2.46 5.55 -1.97
CA GLN A 13 -2.66 4.77 -0.76
C GLN A 13 -2.58 3.27 -1.02
N SER A 14 -3.25 2.79 -2.08
CA SER A 14 -3.15 1.39 -2.51
C SER A 14 -1.71 1.02 -2.86
N ALA A 15 -1.02 1.86 -3.63
CA ALA A 15 0.37 1.62 -4.00
C ALA A 15 1.30 1.52 -2.78
N LEU A 16 1.03 2.25 -1.70
CA LEU A 16 1.79 2.16 -0.45
C LEU A 16 1.55 0.82 0.27
N LEU A 17 0.33 0.29 0.22
CA LEU A 17 -0.01 -1.03 0.78
C LEU A 17 0.55 -2.17 -0.09
N ASP A 18 0.48 -2.05 -1.42
CA ASP A 18 1.12 -2.98 -2.36
C ASP A 18 2.63 -3.04 -2.13
N ALA A 19 3.21 -1.90 -1.79
CA ALA A 19 4.62 -1.71 -1.50
C ALA A 19 5.08 -2.22 -0.12
N ALA A 20 4.15 -2.60 0.76
CA ALA A 20 4.38 -2.85 2.18
C ALA A 20 5.00 -1.64 2.94
N GLY A 21 4.78 -0.43 2.44
CA GLY A 21 5.28 0.81 3.03
C GLY A 21 6.22 1.60 2.11
N TRP A 22 6.97 2.51 2.71
CA TRP A 22 7.92 3.38 2.03
C TRP A 22 9.11 3.69 2.94
N THR A 23 10.31 3.57 2.39
CA THR A 23 11.58 3.94 3.03
C THR A 23 12.34 4.92 2.15
N ALA A 24 13.19 5.74 2.77
CA ALA A 24 14.04 6.64 2.02
C ALA A 24 15.03 5.83 1.17
N GLY A 25 15.23 6.27 -0.08
CA GLY A 25 16.11 5.59 -1.03
C GLY A 25 15.48 4.43 -1.79
N CYS A 26 14.21 4.06 -1.53
CA CYS A 26 13.51 3.15 -2.43
C CYS A 26 13.28 3.80 -3.80
N ALA A 27 13.11 3.01 -4.87
CA ALA A 27 12.94 3.51 -6.24
C ALA A 27 11.59 4.22 -6.50
N ARG A 28 10.85 4.60 -5.45
CA ARG A 28 9.52 5.19 -5.51
C ARG A 28 9.52 6.59 -4.89
N PRO A 29 8.75 7.54 -5.46
CA PRO A 29 8.62 8.86 -4.87
C PRO A 29 8.07 8.79 -3.45
N ALA A 30 8.44 9.76 -2.62
CA ALA A 30 7.89 9.89 -1.27
C ALA A 30 6.37 10.10 -1.33
N PRO A 31 5.60 9.43 -0.45
CA PRO A 31 4.16 9.56 -0.46
C PRO A 31 3.73 10.95 0.04
N THR A 32 2.60 11.43 -0.47
CA THR A 32 2.04 12.71 -0.06
C THR A 32 1.58 12.68 1.40
N ARG A 33 1.70 13.82 2.08
CA ARG A 33 1.31 13.97 3.49
C ARG A 33 -0.16 13.62 3.73
N ARG A 34 -1.02 13.86 2.74
CA ARG A 34 -2.45 13.53 2.81
C ARG A 34 -2.66 12.02 2.77
N ALA A 35 -2.03 11.32 1.81
CA ALA A 35 -2.17 9.88 1.67
C ALA A 35 -1.73 9.14 2.95
N VAL A 36 -0.57 9.50 3.50
CA VAL A 36 -0.05 8.86 4.72
C VAL A 36 -0.89 9.18 5.95
N ARG A 37 -1.36 10.42 6.11
CA ARG A 37 -2.17 10.82 7.28
C ARG A 37 -3.42 9.96 7.40
N GLU A 38 -4.17 9.82 6.32
CA GLU A 38 -5.41 9.03 6.33
C GLU A 38 -5.15 7.54 6.60
N LEU A 39 -4.03 6.98 6.11
CA LEU A 39 -3.65 5.59 6.38
C LEU A 39 -3.22 5.37 7.83
N VAL A 40 -2.47 6.32 8.41
CA VAL A 40 -2.07 6.29 9.82
C VAL A 40 -3.29 6.42 10.74
N GLU A 41 -4.21 7.35 10.46
CA GLU A 41 -5.44 7.54 11.23
C GLU A 41 -6.33 6.28 11.23
N ARG A 42 -6.25 5.47 10.17
CA ARG A 42 -6.95 4.19 10.05
C ARG A 42 -6.17 2.98 10.61
N GLY A 43 -4.95 3.19 11.11
CA GLY A 43 -4.09 2.11 11.60
C GLY A 43 -3.63 1.14 10.50
N LEU A 44 -3.60 1.58 9.25
CA LEU A 44 -3.18 0.75 8.11
C LEU A 44 -1.67 0.82 7.86
N ILE A 45 -1.03 1.89 8.32
CA ILE A 45 0.43 2.03 8.31
C ILE A 45 0.89 2.65 9.63
N GLU A 46 2.16 2.47 9.93
CA GLU A 46 2.85 3.07 11.06
C GLU A 46 3.96 3.98 10.55
N ALA A 47 4.15 5.13 11.21
CA ALA A 47 5.16 6.12 10.86
C ALA A 47 6.36 6.04 11.82
N TYR A 48 7.56 5.95 11.26
CA TYR A 48 8.79 5.79 12.02
C TYR A 48 9.80 6.88 11.65
N PRO A 49 10.28 7.68 12.61
CA PRO A 49 11.38 8.60 12.35
C PRO A 49 12.67 7.82 12.11
N ALA A 50 13.33 8.06 10.98
CA ALA A 50 14.61 7.47 10.63
C ALA A 50 15.66 8.57 10.43
N THR A 51 16.90 8.25 10.78
CA THR A 51 18.07 9.08 10.47
C THR A 51 18.89 8.35 9.42
N HIS A 52 19.14 9.00 8.30
CA HIS A 52 20.01 8.52 7.23
C HIS A 52 21.27 9.38 7.17
N GLU A 53 22.35 8.81 6.66
CA GLU A 53 23.63 9.48 6.47
C GLU A 53 24.11 9.24 5.05
N ASP A 54 24.54 10.31 4.38
CA ASP A 54 25.15 10.26 3.05
C ASP A 54 26.42 11.13 2.99
N ASP A 55 27.02 11.25 1.80
CA ASP A 55 28.24 12.05 1.57
C ASP A 55 28.07 13.55 1.91
N HIS A 56 26.84 14.03 2.08
CA HIS A 56 26.51 15.41 2.44
C HIS A 56 26.13 15.56 3.92
N GLY A 57 26.07 14.47 4.69
CA GLY A 57 25.85 14.44 6.13
C GLY A 57 24.59 13.67 6.54
N SER A 58 24.19 13.83 7.80
CA SER A 58 23.02 13.14 8.36
C SER A 58 21.73 13.94 8.17
N TYR A 59 20.64 13.30 7.77
CA TYR A 59 19.32 13.90 7.65
C TYR A 59 18.23 13.01 8.25
N LYS A 60 17.11 13.63 8.66
CA LYS A 60 15.97 12.94 9.27
C LYS A 60 14.82 12.84 8.29
N VAL A 61 14.21 11.66 8.21
CA VAL A 61 13.03 11.36 7.39
C VAL A 61 12.01 10.59 8.21
N VAL A 62 10.78 10.50 7.70
CA VAL A 62 9.76 9.61 8.26
C VAL A 62 9.53 8.50 7.25
N GLU A 63 9.76 7.26 7.67
CA GLU A 63 9.47 6.06 6.91
C GLU A 63 8.13 5.47 7.36
N TYR A 64 7.52 4.69 6.49
CA TYR A 64 6.20 4.13 6.71
C TYR A 64 6.23 2.63 6.50
N TYR A 65 5.64 1.88 7.43
CA TYR A 65 5.57 0.43 7.36
C TYR A 65 4.14 -0.03 7.44
N VAL A 66 3.80 -1.08 6.69
CA VAL A 66 2.50 -1.75 6.79
C VAL A 66 2.62 -2.87 7.81
N PRO A 67 1.85 -2.88 8.91
CA PRO A 67 1.84 -4.00 9.85
C PRO A 67 1.54 -5.32 9.15
N GLN A 68 2.17 -6.42 9.58
CA GLN A 68 2.07 -7.71 8.89
C GLN A 68 0.62 -8.20 8.71
N ASP A 69 -0.23 -7.99 9.72
CA ASP A 69 -1.64 -8.38 9.66
C ASP A 69 -2.44 -7.52 8.67
N VAL A 70 -2.11 -6.23 8.57
CA VAL A 70 -2.69 -5.33 7.55
C VAL A 70 -2.25 -5.78 6.17
N GLN A 71 -0.96 -6.10 5.99
CA GLN A 71 -0.40 -6.55 4.71
C GLN A 71 -1.10 -7.82 4.21
N ARG A 72 -1.28 -8.81 5.08
CA ARG A 72 -1.99 -10.06 4.75
C ARG A 72 -3.45 -9.81 4.40
N ALA A 73 -4.13 -8.95 5.15
CA ALA A 73 -5.52 -8.61 4.89
C ALA A 73 -5.68 -7.88 3.56
N TRP A 74 -4.76 -6.96 3.23
CA TRP A 74 -4.72 -6.26 1.94
C TRP A 74 -4.50 -7.22 0.78
N GLN A 75 -3.50 -8.10 0.87
CA GLN A 75 -3.21 -9.08 -0.18
C GLN A 75 -4.38 -10.03 -0.45
N THR A 76 -5.09 -10.45 0.60
CA THR A 76 -6.29 -11.29 0.46
C THR A 76 -7.40 -10.55 -0.30
N LEU A 77 -7.63 -9.28 0.05
CA LEU A 77 -8.63 -8.44 -0.61
C LEU A 77 -8.28 -8.18 -2.09
N SER A 78 -7.02 -7.87 -2.38
CA SER A 78 -6.55 -7.60 -3.74
C SER A 78 -6.66 -8.84 -4.63
N ALA A 79 -6.27 -10.01 -4.13
CA ALA A 79 -6.39 -11.26 -4.87
C ALA A 79 -7.85 -11.62 -5.20
N SER A 80 -8.80 -11.36 -4.29
CA SER A 80 -10.23 -11.55 -4.57
C SER A 80 -10.74 -10.61 -5.67
N ARG A 81 -10.25 -9.36 -5.71
CA ARG A 81 -10.61 -8.40 -6.77
C ARG A 81 -10.06 -8.78 -8.14
N GLU A 82 -8.88 -9.38 -8.20
CA GLU A 82 -8.30 -9.84 -9.46
C GLU A 82 -9.09 -11.01 -10.07
N GLN A 83 -9.67 -11.87 -9.23
CA GLN A 83 -10.52 -13.00 -9.68
C GLN A 83 -11.90 -12.56 -10.20
N GLU A 84 -12.43 -11.41 -9.76
CA GLU A 84 -13.70 -10.86 -10.25
C GLU A 84 -13.58 -10.20 -11.66
N ILE A 85 -12.37 -9.99 -12.17
CA ILE A 85 -12.10 -9.29 -13.44
C ILE A 85 -11.87 -10.27 -14.62
N GLU A 86 -12.02 -11.58 -14.43
CA GLU A 86 -12.09 -12.53 -15.56
C GLU A 86 -13.56 -12.73 -16.02
N PRO A 87 -14.04 -12.02 -17.06
CA PRO A 87 -15.26 -12.42 -17.76
C PRO A 87 -14.96 -13.60 -18.70
N GLU A 88 -15.82 -14.61 -18.62
CA GLU A 88 -16.00 -15.66 -19.61
C GLU A 88 -16.05 -15.10 -21.03
N ASP A 89 -15.04 -15.38 -21.84
CA ASP A 89 -15.09 -15.21 -23.31
C ASP A 89 -15.02 -16.58 -23.98
N ARG A 90 -16.01 -17.43 -23.68
CA ARG A 90 -16.26 -18.66 -24.44
C ARG A 90 -17.76 -18.90 -24.63
N GLU A 91 -18.45 -17.92 -25.21
CA GLU A 91 -19.69 -18.20 -25.91
C GLU A 91 -19.40 -18.89 -27.25
N GLU A 92 -19.65 -20.20 -27.25
CA GLU A 92 -20.43 -20.93 -28.24
C GLU A 92 -20.52 -20.34 -29.67
N GLY A 93 -19.59 -20.78 -30.53
CA GLY A 93 -19.81 -20.80 -31.98
C GLY A 93 -20.35 -22.16 -32.42
N GLN A 94 -21.66 -22.39 -32.26
CA GLN A 94 -22.39 -23.31 -33.13
C GLN A 94 -22.35 -22.76 -34.56
N LEU A 95 -21.83 -23.55 -35.51
CA LEU A 95 -22.28 -23.62 -36.91
C LEU A 95 -21.71 -24.88 -37.56
#